data_AF-X0QQI1-F1
#
_entry.id   AF-X0QQI1-F1
#
_cell.length_a   1.000
_cell.length_b   1.000
_cell.length_c   1.000
_cell.angle_alpha   90.00
_cell.angle_beta   90.00
_cell.angle_gamma   90.00
#
_symmetry.space_group_name_H-M   'P 1'
#
loop_
_entity.id
_entity.type
_entity.pdbx_description
1 polymer ?
#
loop_
_entity_poly.entity_id
_entity_poly.type
_entity_poly.pdbx_seq_one_letter_code
_entity_poly.pdbx_strand_id
1 'polypeptide(L)'
;MADTQNLTTPDSNDNPNASQASQTDQAVASGNAYELIKKRLTEQGARLEQQTATLNTARLEEFGSTQMQVIARTRIRTEHNCVAQDMVQVGEYLLFGYNVFMGLKRASNVKDVLSLYRLNEPAGNEEEYQLEEVDLKGTFFGSRRLCPRLQ
;
A
#
# COMPACT_ATOMS: atom_id res chain seq x y z
N MET A 1 -74.34 52.86 -51.85
CA MET A 1 -74.67 53.22 -50.46
C MET A 1 -73.52 52.71 -49.61
N ALA A 2 -72.67 53.63 -49.16
CA ALA A 2 -71.44 53.37 -48.42
C ALA A 2 -71.54 54.11 -47.09
N ASP A 3 -71.27 53.39 -46.01
CA ASP A 3 -71.12 53.85 -44.61
C ASP A 3 -70.93 52.57 -43.75
N THR A 4 -70.09 52.42 -42.72
CA THR A 4 -68.95 53.14 -42.12
C THR A 4 -68.30 52.17 -41.09
N GLN A 5 -67.01 52.33 -40.77
CA GLN A 5 -66.30 52.03 -39.49
C GLN A 5 -65.78 50.62 -39.05
N ASN A 6 -64.47 50.67 -38.74
CA ASN A 6 -63.70 50.08 -37.61
C ASN A 6 -63.26 48.60 -37.63
N LEU A 7 -61.94 48.39 -37.71
CA LEU A 7 -61.26 47.11 -37.51
C LEU A 7 -60.28 47.26 -36.34
N THR A 8 -60.64 46.69 -35.19
CA THR A 8 -59.83 46.58 -33.98
C THR A 8 -58.81 45.44 -34.11
N THR A 9 -57.65 45.63 -33.49
CA THR A 9 -56.42 44.83 -33.39
C THR A 9 -56.58 43.32 -33.13
N PRO A 10 -55.62 42.47 -33.57
CA PRO A 10 -55.18 41.33 -32.78
C PRO A 10 -53.99 41.76 -31.90
N ASP A 11 -54.23 41.77 -30.61
CA ASP A 11 -53.27 42.06 -29.54
C ASP A 11 -52.24 40.91 -29.46
N SER A 12 -50.96 41.23 -29.64
CA SER A 12 -49.85 40.30 -29.42
C SER A 12 -49.69 40.09 -27.91
N ASN A 13 -50.38 39.10 -27.37
CA ASN A 13 -50.27 38.73 -25.96
C ASN A 13 -49.01 37.85 -25.73
N ASP A 14 -47.83 38.47 -25.80
CA ASP A 14 -46.57 37.90 -25.34
C ASP A 14 -46.58 37.94 -23.81
N ASN A 15 -47.02 36.85 -23.17
CA ASN A 15 -47.07 36.75 -21.72
C ASN A 15 -45.70 36.31 -21.18
N PRO A 16 -44.89 37.20 -20.57
CA PRO A 16 -43.54 36.88 -20.07
C PRO A 16 -43.55 35.87 -18.89
N ASN A 17 -44.73 35.57 -18.34
CA ASN A 17 -44.88 34.73 -17.16
C ASN A 17 -44.80 33.21 -17.48
N ALA A 18 -45.08 32.79 -18.72
CA ALA A 18 -45.01 31.38 -19.11
C ALA A 18 -43.56 30.85 -19.20
N SER A 19 -42.62 31.72 -19.58
CA SER A 19 -41.19 31.40 -19.71
C SER A 19 -40.47 31.28 -18.36
N GLN A 20 -40.93 32.01 -17.34
CA GLN A 20 -40.36 31.94 -15.98
C GLN A 20 -40.88 30.73 -15.20
N ALA A 21 -42.16 30.37 -15.36
CA ALA A 21 -42.73 29.16 -14.78
C ALA A 21 -42.05 27.88 -15.32
N SER A 22 -41.81 27.82 -16.63
CA SER A 22 -41.14 26.68 -17.27
C SER A 22 -39.65 26.55 -16.91
N GLN A 23 -38.93 27.65 -16.71
CA GLN A 23 -37.55 27.64 -16.20
C GLN A 23 -37.48 27.20 -14.73
N THR A 24 -38.46 27.60 -13.91
CA THR A 24 -38.53 27.21 -12.50
C THR A 24 -38.90 25.73 -12.35
N ASP A 25 -39.87 25.24 -13.13
CA ASP A 25 -40.21 23.81 -13.18
C ASP A 25 -39.04 22.96 -13.68
N GLN A 26 -38.24 23.43 -14.64
CA GLN A 26 -37.02 22.75 -15.07
C GLN A 26 -35.92 22.76 -14.00
N ALA A 27 -35.76 23.86 -13.25
CA ALA A 27 -34.81 23.94 -12.14
C ALA A 27 -35.20 23.01 -10.98
N VAL A 28 -36.50 22.89 -10.69
CA VAL A 28 -37.02 21.97 -9.66
C VAL A 28 -36.93 20.51 -10.13
N ALA A 29 -37.25 20.22 -11.39
CA ALA A 29 -37.11 18.88 -11.97
C ALA A 29 -35.63 18.43 -12.03
N SER A 30 -34.71 19.33 -12.36
CA SER A 30 -33.26 19.06 -12.36
C SER A 30 -32.67 18.95 -10.95
N GLY A 31 -33.17 19.73 -9.97
CA GLY A 31 -32.83 19.55 -8.56
C GLY A 31 -33.30 18.21 -7.99
N ASN A 32 -34.50 17.76 -8.37
CA ASN A 32 -35.02 16.44 -8.00
C ASN A 32 -34.22 15.31 -8.68
N ALA A 33 -33.84 15.48 -9.95
CA ALA A 33 -32.99 14.54 -10.67
C ALA A 33 -31.58 14.43 -10.04
N TYR A 34 -30.99 15.56 -9.62
CA TYR A 34 -29.69 15.59 -8.95
C TYR A 34 -29.76 14.87 -7.60
N GLU A 35 -30.73 15.18 -6.75
CA GLU A 35 -30.88 14.52 -5.44
C GLU A 35 -31.17 13.02 -5.58
N LEU A 36 -31.90 12.60 -6.61
CA LEU A 36 -32.12 11.18 -6.90
C LEU A 36 -30.82 10.47 -7.31
N ILE A 37 -30.01 11.08 -8.19
CA ILE A 37 -28.72 10.52 -8.62
C ILE A 37 -27.76 10.45 -7.43
N LYS A 38 -27.70 11.51 -6.63
CA LYS A 38 -26.88 11.57 -5.41
C LYS A 38 -27.27 10.47 -4.42
N LYS A 39 -28.57 10.29 -4.16
CA LYS A 39 -29.06 9.20 -3.30
C LYS A 39 -28.64 7.82 -3.82
N ARG A 40 -28.80 7.57 -5.12
CA ARG A 40 -28.38 6.30 -5.74
C ARG A 40 -26.87 6.08 -5.64
N LEU A 41 -26.07 7.12 -5.84
CA LEU A 41 -24.62 7.03 -5.74
C LEU A 41 -24.18 6.70 -4.32
N THR A 42 -24.80 7.33 -3.31
CA THR A 42 -24.54 7.04 -1.90
C THR A 42 -24.94 5.61 -1.52
N GLU A 43 -26.10 5.14 -1.97
CA GLU A 43 -26.54 3.75 -1.76
C GLU A 43 -25.60 2.73 -2.40
N GLN A 44 -25.14 3.01 -3.62
CA GLN A 44 -24.16 2.17 -4.32
C GLN A 44 -22.80 2.18 -3.61
N GLY A 45 -22.34 3.34 -3.14
CA GLY A 45 -21.11 3.48 -2.36
C GLY A 45 -21.15 2.66 -1.07
N ALA A 46 -22.23 2.77 -0.31
CA ALA A 46 -22.42 1.99 0.92
C ALA A 46 -22.43 0.47 0.66
N ARG A 47 -23.09 0.04 -0.43
CA ARG A 47 -23.12 -1.38 -0.83
C ARG A 47 -21.72 -1.88 -1.21
N LEU A 48 -20.96 -1.09 -1.96
CA LEU A 48 -19.60 -1.44 -2.35
C LEU A 48 -18.67 -1.52 -1.14
N GLU A 49 -18.79 -0.58 -0.21
CA GLU A 49 -18.04 -0.57 1.04
C GLU A 49 -18.31 -1.85 1.85
N GLN A 50 -19.58 -2.23 2.01
CA GLN A 50 -19.96 -3.45 2.71
C GLN A 50 -19.41 -4.72 2.04
N GLN A 51 -19.46 -4.79 0.70
CA GLN A 51 -18.91 -5.92 -0.06
C GLN A 51 -17.39 -5.99 0.08
N THR A 52 -16.70 -4.85 0.03
CA THR A 52 -15.25 -4.75 0.19
C THR A 52 -14.83 -5.14 1.60
N ALA A 53 -15.55 -4.69 2.62
CA ALA A 53 -15.32 -5.07 4.00
C ALA A 53 -15.48 -6.57 4.21
N THR A 54 -16.55 -7.16 3.68
CA THR A 54 -16.80 -8.61 3.74
C THR A 54 -15.67 -9.40 3.08
N LEU A 55 -15.24 -8.98 1.89
CA LEU A 55 -14.13 -9.60 1.17
C LEU A 55 -12.80 -9.46 1.94
N ASN A 56 -12.56 -8.31 2.55
CA ASN A 56 -11.37 -8.10 3.37
C ASN A 56 -11.39 -8.99 4.62
N THR A 57 -12.54 -9.14 5.28
CA THR A 57 -12.69 -10.07 6.40
C THR A 57 -12.41 -11.51 5.97
N ALA A 58 -13.01 -11.98 4.88
CA ALA A 58 -12.75 -13.32 4.33
C ALA A 58 -11.27 -13.51 3.95
N ARG A 59 -10.64 -12.47 3.38
CA ARG A 59 -9.20 -12.47 3.09
C ARG A 59 -8.37 -12.59 4.38
N LEU A 60 -8.71 -11.85 5.43
CA LEU A 60 -8.00 -11.88 6.71
C LEU A 60 -8.19 -13.22 7.43
N GLU A 61 -9.36 -13.85 7.31
CA GLU A 61 -9.64 -15.18 7.85
C GLU A 61 -8.84 -16.27 7.12
N GLU A 62 -8.80 -16.24 5.78
CA GLU A 62 -8.15 -17.27 4.97
C GLU A 62 -6.61 -17.14 4.98
N PHE A 63 -6.10 -15.93 4.80
CA PHE A 63 -4.66 -15.67 4.68
C PHE A 63 -4.00 -15.29 6.00
N GLY A 64 -4.80 -15.01 7.04
CA GLY A 64 -4.34 -14.38 8.26
C GLY A 64 -4.01 -12.90 8.06
N SER A 65 -4.06 -12.14 9.16
CA SER A 65 -3.39 -10.85 9.24
C SER A 65 -2.03 -11.07 9.90
N THR A 66 -0.95 -11.09 9.11
CA THR A 66 0.39 -10.92 9.69
C THR A 66 0.65 -9.43 9.76
N GLN A 67 0.25 -8.80 10.86
CA GLN A 67 0.63 -7.42 11.11
C GLN A 67 2.13 -7.39 11.36
N MET A 68 2.89 -7.01 10.34
CA MET A 68 4.34 -6.87 10.44
C MET A 68 4.64 -5.56 11.19
N GLN A 69 4.86 -5.68 12.49
CA GLN A 69 5.33 -4.57 13.31
C GLN A 69 6.85 -4.66 13.45
N VAL A 70 7.53 -3.51 13.29
CA VAL A 70 8.96 -3.42 13.58
C VAL A 70 9.14 -3.49 15.10
N ILE A 71 9.59 -4.65 15.59
CA ILE A 71 9.87 -4.88 17.01
C ILE A 71 11.23 -4.32 17.44
N ALA A 72 12.15 -4.16 16.50
CA ALA A 72 13.53 -3.80 16.77
C ALA A 72 14.22 -3.22 15.53
N ARG A 73 15.24 -2.40 15.76
CA ARG A 73 16.21 -2.02 14.74
C ARG A 73 17.60 -2.26 15.31
N THR A 74 18.45 -2.90 14.54
CA THR A 74 19.84 -3.11 14.91
C THR A 74 20.73 -2.80 13.71
N ARG A 75 22.01 -2.55 13.95
CA ARG A 75 22.98 -2.19 12.92
C ARG A 75 24.11 -3.20 12.87
N ILE A 76 24.18 -3.92 11.76
CA ILE A 76 25.33 -4.77 11.45
C ILE A 76 26.43 -3.90 10.84
N ARG A 77 27.65 -4.00 11.36
CA ARG A 77 28.85 -3.42 10.74
C ARG A 77 29.69 -4.57 10.18
N THR A 78 29.93 -4.56 8.88
CA THR A 78 30.82 -5.50 8.21
C THR A 78 32.22 -4.90 8.07
N GLU A 79 33.23 -5.75 7.97
CA GLU A 79 34.63 -5.32 7.81
C GLU A 79 34.89 -4.60 6.47
N HIS A 80 34.10 -4.93 5.45
CA HIS A 80 34.24 -4.41 4.10
C HIS A 80 32.96 -3.78 3.60
N ASN A 81 33.10 -2.84 2.66
CA ASN A 81 31.94 -2.28 1.96
C ASN A 81 31.21 -3.38 1.19
N CYS A 82 29.95 -3.58 1.53
CA CYS A 82 29.13 -4.63 0.96
C CYS A 82 27.69 -4.18 0.77
N VAL A 83 27.01 -4.86 -0.15
CA VAL A 83 25.57 -4.73 -0.34
C VAL A 83 24.90 -5.95 0.28
N ALA A 84 23.96 -5.70 1.21
CA ALA A 84 23.11 -6.75 1.78
C ALA A 84 22.33 -7.44 0.65
N GLN A 85 22.43 -8.76 0.57
CA GLN A 85 21.74 -9.55 -0.44
C GLN A 85 20.55 -10.29 0.13
N ASP A 86 20.74 -10.97 1.27
CA ASP A 86 19.68 -11.75 1.90
C ASP A 86 19.92 -11.90 3.41
N MET A 87 18.85 -12.15 4.16
CA MET A 87 18.90 -12.38 5.60
C MET A 87 17.81 -13.36 6.01
N VAL A 88 18.22 -14.46 6.65
CA VAL A 88 17.31 -15.54 7.06
C VAL A 88 17.63 -16.02 8.46
N GLN A 89 16.59 -16.22 9.28
CA GLN A 89 16.72 -16.82 10.60
C GLN A 89 16.57 -18.34 10.50
N VAL A 90 17.53 -19.08 11.06
CA VAL A 90 17.54 -20.54 11.14
C VAL A 90 17.76 -20.93 12.60
N GLY A 91 16.66 -21.25 13.28
CA GLY A 91 16.67 -21.48 14.73
C GLY A 91 17.12 -20.22 15.47
N GLU A 92 18.20 -20.33 16.24
CA GLU A 92 18.77 -19.24 17.04
C GLU A 92 19.78 -18.38 16.27
N TYR A 93 20.13 -18.78 15.04
CA TYR A 93 21.10 -18.06 14.23
C TYR A 93 20.43 -17.26 13.13
N LEU A 94 20.95 -16.07 12.90
CA LEU A 94 20.60 -15.21 11.78
C LEU A 94 21.73 -15.28 10.76
N LEU A 95 21.45 -15.88 9.61
CA LEU A 95 22.37 -15.93 8.49
C LEU A 95 22.21 -14.67 7.66
N PHE A 96 23.31 -13.95 7.48
CA PHE A 96 23.35 -12.73 6.70
C PHE A 96 24.26 -12.93 5.49
N GLY A 97 23.69 -12.78 4.29
CA GLY A 97 24.41 -12.85 3.02
C GLY A 97 24.63 -11.46 2.43
N TYR A 98 25.87 -11.21 2.00
CA TYR A 98 26.25 -9.93 1.43
C TYR A 98 27.27 -10.08 0.32
N ASN A 99 27.29 -9.11 -0.58
CA ASN A 99 28.29 -9.03 -1.65
C ASN A 99 29.32 -7.97 -1.29
N VAL A 100 30.55 -8.39 -1.00
CA VAL A 100 31.65 -7.47 -0.74
C VAL A 100 32.23 -6.95 -2.05
N PHE A 101 32.41 -5.64 -2.14
CA PHE A 101 33.15 -5.02 -3.22
C PHE A 101 34.64 -4.98 -2.87
N MET A 102 35.39 -6.03 -3.26
CA MET A 102 36.84 -6.13 -3.02
C MET A 102 37.68 -5.64 -4.22
N GLY A 103 37.24 -4.62 -4.97
CA GLY A 103 38.03 -4.05 -6.08
C GLY A 103 38.62 -5.09 -7.04
N LEU A 104 39.95 -5.26 -7.03
CA LEU A 104 40.70 -6.20 -7.88
C LEU A 104 40.74 -7.65 -7.36
N LYS A 105 40.29 -7.90 -6.12
CA LYS A 105 40.24 -9.24 -5.51
C LYS A 105 38.83 -9.80 -5.61
N ARG A 106 38.71 -11.11 -5.85
CA ARG A 106 37.44 -11.83 -5.72
C ARG A 106 37.28 -12.31 -4.28
N ALA A 107 36.06 -12.28 -3.76
CA ALA A 107 35.71 -12.96 -2.52
C ALA A 107 36.12 -14.43 -2.65
N SER A 108 37.06 -14.87 -1.81
CA SER A 108 37.67 -16.19 -1.91
C SER A 108 37.30 -17.08 -0.74
N ASN A 109 36.77 -16.53 0.34
CA ASN A 109 36.38 -17.27 1.53
C ASN A 109 34.87 -17.18 1.77
N VAL A 110 34.32 -18.18 2.46
CA VAL A 110 32.90 -18.16 2.89
C VAL A 110 32.60 -16.95 3.79
N LYS A 111 33.53 -16.54 4.66
CA LYS A 111 33.43 -15.32 5.50
C LYS A 111 33.35 -14.02 4.70
N ASP A 112 33.73 -14.05 3.42
CA ASP A 112 33.67 -12.86 2.56
C ASP A 112 32.26 -12.62 1.99
N VAL A 113 31.34 -13.59 2.13
CA VAL A 113 29.99 -13.52 1.53
C VAL A 113 28.87 -13.87 2.51
N LEU A 114 29.21 -14.54 3.61
CA LEU A 114 28.26 -14.97 4.64
C LEU A 114 28.83 -14.69 6.03
N SER A 115 27.99 -14.09 6.88
CA SER A 115 28.21 -13.99 8.32
C SER A 115 27.03 -14.62 9.07
N LEU A 116 27.34 -15.20 10.23
CA LEU A 116 26.35 -15.79 11.12
C LEU A 116 26.26 -14.94 12.37
N TYR A 117 25.05 -14.58 12.77
CA TYR A 117 24.80 -13.82 13.97
C TYR A 117 23.87 -14.58 14.92
N ARG A 118 23.92 -14.24 16.21
CA ARG A 118 22.90 -14.60 17.18
C ARG A 118 22.19 -13.33 17.62
N LEU A 119 20.86 -13.39 17.63
CA LEU A 119 20.03 -12.31 18.15
C LEU A 119 19.90 -12.50 19.66
N ASN A 120 20.48 -11.58 20.43
CA ASN A 120 20.31 -11.53 21.87
C ASN A 120 19.11 -10.64 22.17
N GLU A 121 18.09 -11.24 22.77
CA GLU A 121 16.93 -10.51 23.25
C GLU A 121 17.34 -9.61 24.43
N PRO A 122 16.75 -8.40 24.52
CA PRO A 122 17.02 -7.52 25.65
C PRO A 122 16.65 -8.20 26.98
N ALA A 123 17.62 -8.36 27.87
CA ALA A 123 17.41 -8.86 29.22
C ALA A 123 17.44 -7.67 30.21
N GLY A 124 16.28 -7.27 30.74
CA GLY A 124 16.17 -6.20 31.73
C GLY A 124 15.67 -4.87 31.16
N ASN A 125 16.26 -3.74 31.61
CA ASN A 125 15.88 -2.38 31.20
C ASN A 125 16.54 -1.93 29.87
N GLU A 126 17.18 -2.83 29.15
CA GLU A 126 17.76 -2.53 27.84
C GLU A 126 16.66 -2.68 26.79
N GLU A 127 16.46 -1.70 25.91
CA GLU A 127 15.43 -1.76 24.86
C GLU A 127 15.98 -2.17 23.49
N GLU A 128 17.27 -2.51 23.40
CA GLU A 128 17.94 -2.72 22.12
C GLU A 128 18.31 -4.20 21.90
N TYR A 129 17.86 -4.73 20.77
CA TYR A 129 18.24 -6.05 20.31
C TYR A 129 19.68 -6.03 19.78
N GLN A 130 20.53 -6.88 20.35
CA GLN A 130 21.94 -6.95 20.00
C GLN A 130 22.20 -8.15 19.08
N LEU A 131 22.98 -7.94 18.02
CA LEU A 131 23.48 -9.01 17.18
C LEU A 131 24.94 -9.30 17.53
N GLU A 132 25.22 -10.53 17.93
CA GLU A 132 26.57 -11.02 18.18
C GLU A 132 27.03 -11.89 17.01
N GLU A 133 28.21 -11.62 16.47
CA GLU A 133 28.77 -12.44 15.39
C GLU A 133 29.30 -13.77 15.93
N VAL A 134 28.93 -14.86 15.27
CA VAL A 134 29.31 -16.23 15.62
C VAL A 134 30.34 -16.74 14.61
N ASP A 135 31.45 -17.32 15.10
CA ASP A 135 32.45 -17.90 14.23
C ASP A 135 31.87 -19.09 13.44
N LEU A 136 32.17 -19.14 12.14
CA LEU A 136 31.72 -20.21 11.25
C LEU A 136 32.40 -21.55 11.57
N LYS A 137 33.49 -21.55 12.35
CA LYS A 137 34.19 -22.78 12.77
C LYS A 137 33.26 -23.66 13.60
N GLY A 138 33.13 -24.93 13.21
CA GLY A 138 32.23 -25.89 13.85
C GLY A 138 30.79 -25.86 13.33
N THR A 139 30.46 -24.93 12.43
CA THR A 139 29.17 -24.90 11.71
C THR A 139 29.27 -25.62 10.37
N PHE A 140 28.12 -25.83 9.72
CA PHE A 140 28.06 -26.35 8.36
C PHE A 140 28.88 -25.51 7.34
N PHE A 141 28.94 -24.19 7.54
CA PHE A 141 29.70 -23.24 6.70
C PHE A 141 31.21 -23.37 6.85
N GLY A 142 31.68 -23.88 7.99
CA GLY A 142 33.09 -24.23 8.20
C GLY A 142 33.48 -25.57 7.58
N SER A 143 32.50 -26.36 7.11
CA SER A 143 32.76 -27.68 6.54
C SER A 143 33.22 -27.60 5.08
N ARG A 144 34.13 -28.49 4.69
CA ARG A 144 34.69 -28.58 3.33
C ARG A 144 33.68 -28.95 2.24
N ARG A 145 32.45 -29.33 2.61
CA ARG A 145 31.45 -29.90 1.70
C ARG A 145 30.56 -28.85 1.04
N LEU A 146 30.45 -27.65 1.62
CA LEU A 146 29.49 -26.64 1.17
C LEU A 146 29.96 -25.89 -0.08
N CYS A 147 31.20 -25.39 -0.10
CA CYS A 147 31.72 -24.57 -1.20
C CYS A 147 33.21 -24.84 -1.47
N PRO A 148 33.55 -25.82 -2.32
CA PRO A 148 34.96 -26.11 -2.67
C PRO A 148 35.63 -24.99 -3.48
N ARG A 149 34.87 -24.00 -3.98
CA ARG A 149 35.38 -22.85 -4.74
C ARG A 149 35.64 -21.59 -3.91
N LEU A 150 35.17 -21.55 -2.66
CA LEU A 150 35.29 -20.41 -1.74
C LEU A 150 36.16 -20.79 -0.52
N GLN A 151 37.23 -21.55 -0.76
CA GLN A 151 38.25 -21.92 0.21
C GLN A 151 39.64 -21.51 -0.26
#